data_AF-A0A1D2QHA9-F1
#
_entry.id   AF-A0A1D2QHA9-F1
#
_cell.length_a   1.000
_cell.length_b   1.000
_cell.length_c   1.000
_cell.angle_alpha   90.00
_cell.angle_beta   90.00
_cell.angle_gamma   90.00
#
_symmetry.space_group_name_H-M   'P 1'
#
loop_
_entity.id
_entity.type
_entity.pdbx_description
1 polymer ?
#
loop_
_entity_poly.entity_id
_entity_poly.type
_entity_poly.pdbx_seq_one_letter_code
_entity_poly.pdbx_strand_id
1 'polypeptide(L)' 'MSDESDPDPCDDCQEPVQDALARTIRLTVDRSQIDSQRLCPECFADWIDRYDSEMKPTADSESTSSEIIVD' A
#
# COMPACT_ATOMS: atom_id res chain seq x y z
N MET A 1 -4.79 28.46 -21.59
CA MET A 1 -5.20 28.83 -20.22
C MET A 1 -5.02 27.57 -19.42
N SER A 2 -4.07 27.57 -18.50
CA SER A 2 -3.62 26.39 -17.77
C SER A 2 -4.77 25.79 -16.98
N ASP A 3 -5.07 24.51 -17.22
CA ASP A 3 -5.79 23.67 -16.27
C ASP A 3 -4.92 23.62 -15.01
N GLU A 4 -5.14 24.55 -14.10
CA GLU A 4 -4.74 24.39 -12.71
C GLU A 4 -5.86 23.57 -12.08
N SER A 5 -5.84 22.26 -12.36
CA SER A 5 -6.75 21.30 -11.75
C SER A 5 -6.41 21.25 -10.26
N ASP A 6 -7.41 21.49 -9.41
CA ASP A 6 -7.25 21.33 -7.96
C ASP A 6 -6.61 19.96 -7.66
N PRO A 7 -5.65 19.89 -6.71
CA PRO A 7 -4.98 18.65 -6.39
C PRO A 7 -5.99 17.59 -5.95
N ASP A 8 -5.88 16.39 -6.54
CA ASP A 8 -6.71 15.26 -6.15
C ASP A 8 -6.59 14.99 -4.64
N PRO A 9 -7.67 14.58 -3.96
CA PRO A 9 -7.65 14.30 -2.54
C PRO A 9 -6.89 13.01 -2.21
N CYS A 10 -6.52 12.86 -0.94
CA CYS A 10 -6.09 11.61 -0.32
C CYS A 10 -7.31 10.71 -0.13
N ASP A 11 -7.21 9.43 -0.51
CA ASP A 11 -8.32 8.49 -0.35
C ASP A 11 -8.66 8.19 1.13
N ASP A 12 -7.74 8.43 2.06
CA ASP A 12 -7.94 8.17 3.49
C ASP A 12 -8.43 9.42 4.25
N CYS A 13 -7.59 10.45 4.38
CA CYS A 13 -7.94 11.66 5.12
C CYS A 13 -8.78 12.68 4.34
N GLN A 14 -8.98 12.48 3.02
CA GLN A 14 -9.73 13.38 2.14
C GLN A 14 -9.13 14.79 1.98
N GLU A 15 -7.90 15.01 2.44
CA GLU A 15 -7.20 16.27 2.26
C GLU A 15 -6.57 16.35 0.85
N PRO A 16 -6.51 17.54 0.23
CA PRO A 16 -5.84 17.72 -1.05
C PRO A 16 -4.36 17.34 -0.98
N VAL A 17 -3.90 16.50 -1.90
CA VAL A 17 -2.50 16.07 -1.96
C VAL A 17 -1.87 16.53 -3.26
N GLN A 18 -0.78 17.27 -3.16
CA GLN A 18 0.01 17.65 -4.33
C GLN A 18 0.54 16.41 -5.04
N ASP A 19 0.42 16.35 -6.37
CA ASP A 19 0.84 15.17 -7.16
C ASP A 19 2.30 14.79 -6.93
N ALA A 20 3.17 15.78 -6.71
CA ALA A 20 4.59 15.54 -6.41
C ALA A 20 4.82 14.74 -5.11
N LEU A 21 3.85 14.75 -4.19
CA LEU A 21 3.91 14.08 -2.89
C LEU A 21 3.02 12.84 -2.82
N ALA A 22 2.07 12.70 -3.74
CA ALA A 22 1.09 11.63 -3.73
C ALA A 22 1.75 10.26 -3.92
N ARG A 23 1.27 9.27 -3.14
CA ARG A 23 1.70 7.88 -3.24
C ARG A 23 0.56 7.01 -3.69
N THR A 24 0.82 6.14 -4.65
CA THR A 24 -0.19 5.18 -5.13
C THR A 24 0.13 3.79 -4.60
N ILE A 25 -0.83 3.23 -3.88
CA ILE A 25 -0.83 1.84 -3.43
C ILE A 25 -1.70 1.04 -4.38
N ARG A 26 -1.18 -0.10 -4.86
CA ARG A 26 -1.92 -1.05 -5.69
C ARG A 26 -1.91 -2.42 -5.01
N LEU A 27 -3.07 -2.88 -4.56
CA LEU A 27 -3.23 -4.21 -3.95
C LEU A 27 -3.72 -5.21 -4.99
N THR A 28 -3.02 -6.34 -5.10
CA THR A 28 -3.34 -7.42 -6.04
C THR A 28 -3.34 -8.75 -5.29
N VAL A 29 -4.41 -9.52 -5.43
CA VAL A 29 -4.57 -10.87 -4.86
C VAL A 29 -4.90 -11.83 -6.00
N ASP A 30 -4.25 -12.99 -6.04
CA ASP A 30 -4.43 -13.98 -7.11
C ASP A 30 -4.34 -13.39 -8.53
N ARG A 31 -3.39 -12.46 -8.71
CA ARG A 31 -3.14 -11.70 -9.95
C ARG A 31 -4.28 -10.76 -10.37
N SER A 32 -5.33 -10.62 -9.57
CA SER A 32 -6.41 -9.65 -9.78
C SER A 32 -6.16 -8.41 -8.95
N GLN A 33 -6.19 -7.23 -9.58
CA GLN A 33 -6.14 -5.97 -8.84
C GLN A 33 -7.44 -5.82 -8.05
N ILE A 34 -7.32 -5.72 -6.73
CA ILE A 34 -8.46 -5.58 -5.83
C ILE A 34 -8.68 -4.12 -5.48
N ASP A 35 -7.60 -3.35 -5.39
CA ASP A 35 -7.67 -1.96 -4.93
C ASP A 35 -6.55 -1.08 -5.49
N SER A 36 -6.80 0.24 -5.50
CA SER A 36 -5.87 1.29 -5.92
C SER A 36 -6.16 2.57 -5.13
N GLN A 37 -5.24 2.95 -4.24
CA GLN A 37 -5.40 4.14 -3.38
C GLN A 37 -4.31 5.17 -3.63
N ARG A 38 -4.67 6.44 -3.68
CA ARG A 38 -3.81 7.62 -3.71
C ARG A 38 -3.78 8.26 -2.32
N LEU A 39 -2.62 8.25 -1.67
CA LEU A 39 -2.45 8.67 -0.29
C LEU A 39 -1.46 9.84 -0.16
N CYS A 40 -1.66 10.66 0.86
CA CYS A 40 -0.63 11.58 1.34
C CYS A 40 0.51 10.80 2.02
N PRO A 41 1.70 11.40 2.19
CA PRO A 41 2.84 10.73 2.80
C PRO A 41 2.57 10.16 4.21
N GLU A 42 1.74 10.82 5.02
CA GLU A 42 1.41 10.38 6.37
C GLU A 42 0.49 9.17 6.36
N CYS A 43 -0.65 9.24 5.65
CA CYS A 43 -1.56 8.10 5.48
C CYS A 43 -0.88 6.90 4.82
N PHE A 44 0.11 7.13 3.95
CA PHE A 44 0.91 6.04 3.36
C PHE A 44 1.75 5.31 4.42
N ALA A 45 2.36 6.02 5.38
CA ALA A 45 3.10 5.40 6.47
C ALA A 45 2.17 4.57 7.37
N ASP A 46 1.03 5.15 7.75
CA ASP A 46 0.02 4.46 8.56
C ASP A 46 -0.53 3.20 7.86
N TRP A 47 -0.69 3.26 6.53
CA TRP A 47 -1.10 2.11 5.73
C TRP A 47 -0.08 0.97 5.81
N ILE A 48 1.23 1.27 5.73
CA ILE A 48 2.28 0.26 5.84
C ILE A 48 2.23 -0.40 7.21
N ASP A 49 2.15 0.38 8.28
CA ASP A 49 2.15 -0.14 9.65
C ASP A 49 0.93 -1.03 9.93
N ARG A 50 -0.24 -0.63 9.41
CA ARG A 50 -1.45 -1.44 9.48
C ARG A 50 -1.32 -2.74 8.69
N TYR A 51 -0.87 -2.66 7.45
CA TYR A 51 -0.68 -3.84 6.61
C TYR A 51 0.32 -4.81 7.24
N ASP A 52 1.44 -4.29 7.73
CA ASP A 52 2.45 -5.05 8.44
C ASP A 52 1.90 -5.71 9.70
N SER A 53 1.18 -4.98 10.56
CA SER A 53 0.62 -5.55 11.80
C SER A 53 -0.50 -6.57 11.57
N GLU A 54 -1.35 -6.36 10.57
CA GLU A 54 -2.51 -7.23 10.31
C GLU A 54 -2.19 -8.43 9.41
N MET A 55 -1.29 -8.27 8.45
CA MET A 55 -1.01 -9.27 7.42
C MET A 55 0.34 -9.97 7.59
N LYS A 56 1.15 -9.59 8.59
CA LYS A 56 2.32 -10.39 8.94
C LYS A 56 1.88 -11.81 9.30
N PRO A 57 2.46 -12.85 8.67
CA PRO A 57 2.27 -14.19 9.17
C PRO A 57 2.74 -14.22 10.63
N THR A 58 1.88 -14.65 11.54
CA THR A 58 2.26 -14.87 12.92
C THR A 58 3.43 -15.84 12.95
N ALA A 59 4.48 -15.53 13.72
CA ALA A 59 5.69 -16.36 13.80
C ALA A 59 5.42 -17.83 14.21
N ASP A 60 4.22 -18.14 14.72
CA ASP A 60 3.75 -19.51 14.93
C ASP A 60 3.49 -20.32 13.64
N SER A 61 3.56 -19.69 12.45
CA SER A 61 3.61 -20.38 11.15
C SER A 61 5.03 -20.63 10.64
N GLU A 62 6.07 -20.51 11.48
CA GLU A 62 7.37 -21.15 11.21
C GLU A 62 7.29 -22.67 11.44
N SER A 63 6.42 -23.34 10.69
CA SER A 63 6.43 -24.80 10.55
C SER A 63 6.97 -25.17 9.17
N THR A 64 8.28 -25.43 9.11
CA THR A 64 8.93 -26.42 8.23
C THR A 64 8.60 -26.33 6.73
N SER A 65 9.22 -25.40 6.01
CA SER A 65 9.49 -25.51 4.55
C SER A 65 10.36 -24.34 4.14
N SER A 66 11.61 -24.46 3.75
CA SER A 66 12.16 -25.50 2.88
C SER A 66 13.69 -25.37 2.91
N GLU A 67 14.38 -26.38 3.44
CA GLU A 67 15.78 -26.62 3.08
C GLU A 67 15.76 -27.12 1.63
N ILE A 68 15.99 -26.21 0.68
CA ILE A 68 16.15 -26.57 -0.73
C ILE A 68 17.54 -27.18 -0.90
N ILE A 69 17.63 -28.49 -0.76
CA ILE A 69 18.86 -29.24 -1.06
C ILE A 69 18.91 -29.38 -2.59
N VAL A 70 19.80 -28.61 -3.21
CA VAL A 70 20.14 -28.77 -4.62
C VAL A 70 21.24 -29.83 -4.70
N ASP A 71 20.92 -30.99 -5.30
CA ASP A 71 21.88 -32.05 -5.66
C ASP A 71 22.75 -31.62 -6.85
#